data_AF-A0A1S1MX39-F1
#
_entry.id   AF-A0A1S1MX39-F1
#
_cell.length_a   1.000
_cell.length_b   1.000
_cell.length_c   1.000
_cell.angle_alpha   90.00
_cell.angle_beta   90.00
_cell.angle_gamma   90.00
#
_symmetry.space_group_name_H-M   'P 1'
#
loop_
_entity.id
_entity.type
_entity.pdbx_description
1 polymer ?
#
loop_
_entity_poly.entity_id
_entity_poly.type
_entity_poly.pdbx_seq_one_letter_code
_entity_poly.pdbx_strand_id
1 'polypeptide(L)'
;MLINFAFLIGLIQSTPPDLAELKSQFMQEPIELAQRYHQHANLPVNTGSAQFYQLTLRAAIVSNQPELANDISMKLAQPVWQPIIENHKAKLISNMGVLMRINGHYKDAIAAYQCALKLNQKDPHFRFHTLLNLQSVMVRTKQHSKAQQILEEAKLLATDEQQHLRVKINVANSLLDNNQLYQARNLFKELYRDLSLANETETAARIGLNLLNTEVLLGDFTQFWRYQNSVRQTIFAVPNNNHHYYYHFVIMRALVNALVAPNEVHLKRFAYAIEHGDFLFEHGQQHSMQRYVDMINDRELSKQFSEQVAQYERIRPQKHVPRNLLDEHCQTK
;
A
#
# COMPACT_ATOMS: atom_id res chain seq x y z
N MET A 1 -41.01 -49.87 0.34
CA MET A 1 -40.16 -50.49 -0.70
C MET A 1 -40.18 -49.56 -1.91
N LEU A 2 -39.01 -48.95 -2.25
CA LEU A 2 -38.60 -48.29 -3.51
C LEU A 2 -39.43 -47.05 -3.99
N ILE A 3 -38.96 -45.80 -3.89
CA ILE A 3 -37.90 -45.05 -4.63
C ILE A 3 -38.23 -44.78 -6.13
N ASN A 4 -38.44 -43.50 -6.48
CA ASN A 4 -37.73 -42.74 -7.56
C ASN A 4 -38.35 -41.32 -7.70
N PHE A 5 -37.72 -40.24 -7.21
CA PHE A 5 -36.67 -39.42 -7.83
C PHE A 5 -37.04 -38.71 -9.14
N ALA A 6 -37.27 -37.40 -9.05
CA ALA A 6 -36.87 -36.39 -10.04
C ALA A 6 -36.99 -34.97 -9.45
N PHE A 7 -36.12 -34.64 -8.48
CA PHE A 7 -35.78 -33.24 -8.22
C PHE A 7 -34.75 -32.84 -9.29
N LEU A 8 -35.22 -32.14 -10.34
CA LEU A 8 -34.34 -31.37 -11.22
C LEU A 8 -33.76 -30.21 -10.41
N ILE A 9 -32.58 -30.40 -9.83
CA ILE A 9 -31.72 -29.28 -9.47
C ILE A 9 -31.12 -28.79 -10.77
N GLY A 10 -31.69 -27.71 -11.31
CA GLY A 10 -31.05 -26.93 -12.36
C GLY A 10 -29.72 -26.41 -11.81
N LEU A 11 -28.63 -27.09 -12.15
CA LEU A 11 -27.29 -26.50 -12.15
C LEU A 11 -27.32 -25.38 -13.19
N ILE A 12 -27.75 -24.19 -12.79
CA ILE A 12 -27.41 -22.97 -13.52
C ILE A 12 -25.88 -22.91 -13.41
N GLN A 13 -25.18 -23.40 -14.43
CA GLN A 13 -23.78 -23.10 -14.62
C GLN A 13 -23.73 -21.59 -14.81
N SER A 14 -23.50 -20.86 -13.72
CA SER A 14 -23.31 -19.42 -13.77
C SER A 14 -22.10 -19.18 -14.68
N THR A 15 -22.33 -18.51 -15.80
CA THR A 15 -21.24 -18.06 -16.67
C THR A 15 -20.38 -17.08 -15.88
N PRO A 16 -19.04 -17.15 -15.98
CA PRO A 16 -18.19 -16.16 -15.35
C PRO A 16 -18.53 -14.76 -15.90
N PRO A 17 -18.53 -13.71 -15.06
CA PRO A 17 -18.81 -12.35 -15.52
C PRO A 17 -17.76 -11.85 -16.53
N ASP A 18 -18.12 -10.84 -17.33
CA ASP A 18 -17.22 -10.29 -18.34
C ASP A 18 -15.96 -9.65 -17.72
N LEU A 19 -14.78 -10.05 -18.22
CA LEU A 19 -13.50 -9.61 -17.65
C LEU A 19 -13.24 -8.11 -17.87
N ALA A 20 -13.72 -7.53 -18.97
CA ALA A 20 -13.55 -6.10 -19.23
C ALA A 20 -14.35 -5.27 -18.22
N GLU A 21 -15.61 -5.65 -17.98
CA GLU A 21 -16.46 -5.07 -16.94
C GLU A 21 -15.80 -5.17 -15.56
N LEU A 22 -15.33 -6.36 -15.17
CA LEU A 22 -14.73 -6.58 -13.85
C LEU A 22 -13.46 -5.74 -13.64
N LYS A 23 -12.62 -5.56 -14.68
CA LYS A 23 -11.42 -4.73 -14.60
C LYS A 23 -11.76 -3.25 -14.41
N SER A 24 -12.83 -2.78 -15.05
CA SER A 24 -13.35 -1.42 -14.85
C SER A 24 -13.83 -1.24 -13.41
N GLN A 25 -14.65 -2.18 -12.91
CA GLN A 25 -15.16 -2.16 -11.54
C GLN A 25 -14.05 -2.23 -10.50
N PHE A 26 -12.98 -2.99 -10.72
CA PHE A 26 -11.84 -3.05 -9.80
C PHE A 26 -11.24 -1.67 -9.53
N MET A 27 -11.24 -0.80 -10.54
CA MET A 27 -10.69 0.56 -10.42
C MET A 27 -11.64 1.53 -9.71
N GLN A 28 -12.94 1.26 -9.73
CA GLN A 28 -13.97 2.19 -9.23
C GLN A 28 -14.52 1.75 -7.86
N GLU A 29 -14.83 0.47 -7.72
CA GLU A 29 -15.62 -0.11 -6.61
C GLU A 29 -14.99 -1.45 -6.14
N PRO A 30 -13.75 -1.44 -5.62
CA PRO A 30 -13.05 -2.67 -5.26
C PRO A 30 -13.72 -3.44 -4.10
N ILE A 31 -14.44 -2.73 -3.20
CA ILE A 31 -15.16 -3.38 -2.09
C ILE A 31 -16.29 -4.26 -2.64
N GLU A 32 -17.10 -3.70 -3.52
CA GLU A 32 -18.27 -4.36 -4.11
C GLU A 32 -17.83 -5.50 -5.03
N LEU A 33 -16.78 -5.28 -5.82
CA LEU A 33 -16.19 -6.33 -6.64
C LEU A 33 -15.72 -7.52 -5.81
N ALA A 34 -15.06 -7.28 -4.67
CA ALA A 34 -14.65 -8.36 -3.78
C ALA A 34 -15.86 -9.17 -3.28
N GLN A 35 -16.93 -8.48 -2.86
CA GLN A 35 -18.15 -9.10 -2.31
C GLN A 35 -18.91 -9.94 -3.35
N ARG A 36 -18.78 -9.67 -4.65
CA ARG A 36 -19.33 -10.53 -5.72
C ARG A 36 -18.84 -11.98 -5.64
N TYR A 37 -17.72 -12.25 -4.95
CA TYR A 37 -17.28 -13.62 -4.67
C TYR A 37 -18.39 -14.48 -4.04
N HIS A 38 -19.17 -13.95 -3.10
CA HIS A 38 -20.22 -14.72 -2.43
C HIS A 38 -21.33 -15.17 -3.38
N GLN A 39 -21.64 -14.37 -4.42
CA GLN A 39 -22.64 -14.69 -5.44
C GLN A 39 -22.13 -15.74 -6.44
N HIS A 40 -20.81 -15.87 -6.58
CA HIS A 40 -20.15 -16.69 -7.59
C HIS A 40 -19.13 -17.66 -7.00
N ALA A 41 -19.32 -18.12 -5.75
CA ALA A 41 -18.35 -18.96 -5.04
C ALA A 41 -18.16 -20.36 -5.66
N ASN A 42 -19.09 -20.78 -6.53
CA ASN A 42 -19.17 -22.12 -7.13
C ASN A 42 -19.17 -22.07 -8.67
N LEU A 43 -18.33 -21.23 -9.26
CA LEU A 43 -18.13 -21.22 -10.71
C LEU A 43 -17.46 -22.52 -11.21
N PRO A 44 -17.76 -22.94 -12.46
CA PRO A 44 -17.11 -24.08 -13.09
C PRO A 44 -15.60 -23.86 -13.29
N VAL A 45 -14.85 -24.95 -13.31
CA VAL A 45 -13.38 -24.92 -13.38
C VAL A 45 -12.94 -24.60 -14.81
N ASN A 46 -12.69 -23.32 -15.07
CA ASN A 46 -12.18 -22.80 -16.34
C ASN A 46 -11.41 -21.49 -16.15
N THR A 47 -10.73 -21.04 -17.20
CA THR A 47 -9.87 -19.84 -17.17
C THR A 47 -10.62 -18.57 -16.75
N GLY A 48 -11.85 -18.36 -17.24
CA GLY A 48 -12.63 -17.17 -16.90
C GLY A 48 -12.99 -17.12 -15.41
N SER A 49 -13.36 -18.25 -14.84
CA SER A 49 -13.68 -18.35 -13.41
C SER A 49 -12.45 -18.17 -12.52
N ALA A 50 -11.30 -18.69 -12.94
CA ALA A 50 -10.04 -18.44 -12.25
C ALA A 50 -9.64 -16.95 -12.30
N GLN A 51 -9.82 -16.28 -13.45
CA GLN A 51 -9.57 -14.84 -13.58
C GLN A 51 -10.49 -14.01 -12.69
N PHE A 52 -11.78 -14.38 -12.61
CA PHE A 52 -12.73 -13.76 -11.68
C PHE A 52 -12.22 -13.85 -10.24
N TYR A 53 -11.91 -15.06 -9.75
CA TYR A 53 -11.41 -15.23 -8.38
C TYR A 53 -10.09 -14.50 -8.12
N GLN A 54 -9.17 -14.47 -9.09
CA GLN A 54 -7.94 -13.71 -8.95
C GLN A 54 -8.19 -12.21 -8.81
N LEU A 55 -9.18 -11.69 -9.55
CA LEU A 55 -9.52 -10.28 -9.51
C LEU A 55 -10.28 -9.91 -8.23
N THR A 56 -11.24 -10.73 -7.78
CA THR A 56 -11.92 -10.53 -6.49
C THR A 56 -10.97 -10.70 -5.31
N LEU A 57 -9.96 -11.58 -5.38
CA LEU A 57 -8.88 -11.65 -4.40
C LEU A 57 -8.11 -10.33 -4.33
N ARG A 58 -7.69 -9.79 -5.48
CA ARG A 58 -6.98 -8.50 -5.51
C ARG A 58 -7.86 -7.40 -4.95
N ALA A 59 -9.13 -7.38 -5.30
CA ALA A 59 -10.12 -6.44 -4.78
C ALA A 59 -10.25 -6.55 -3.25
N ALA A 60 -10.38 -7.77 -2.70
CA ALA A 60 -10.42 -8.02 -1.27
C ALA A 60 -9.15 -7.53 -0.56
N ILE A 61 -7.97 -7.73 -1.14
CA ILE A 61 -6.69 -7.26 -0.56
C ILE A 61 -6.60 -5.73 -0.56
N VAL A 62 -6.88 -5.06 -1.67
CA VAL A 62 -6.78 -3.58 -1.75
C VAL A 62 -7.85 -2.90 -0.89
N SER A 63 -9.03 -3.54 -0.75
CA SER A 63 -10.09 -3.12 0.16
C SER A 63 -9.89 -3.58 1.61
N ASN A 64 -8.77 -4.24 1.90
CA ASN A 64 -8.42 -4.74 3.23
C ASN A 64 -9.53 -5.62 3.87
N GLN A 65 -10.04 -6.62 3.15
CA GLN A 65 -11.04 -7.61 3.60
C GLN A 65 -10.35 -8.97 3.84
N PRO A 66 -9.71 -9.20 5.00
CA PRO A 66 -8.78 -10.30 5.17
C PRO A 66 -9.39 -11.70 5.19
N GLU A 67 -10.56 -11.86 5.82
CA GLU A 67 -11.28 -13.15 5.83
C GLU A 67 -11.67 -13.55 4.42
N LEU A 68 -12.31 -12.63 3.68
CA LEU A 68 -12.68 -12.84 2.29
C LEU A 68 -11.47 -13.13 1.39
N ALA A 69 -10.37 -12.38 1.54
CA ALA A 69 -9.15 -12.63 0.79
C ALA A 69 -8.56 -14.01 1.09
N ASN A 70 -8.60 -14.45 2.35
CA ASN A 70 -8.16 -15.79 2.73
C ASN A 70 -9.08 -16.87 2.12
N ASP A 71 -10.40 -16.70 2.19
CA ASP A 71 -11.35 -17.66 1.63
C ASP A 71 -11.18 -17.83 0.11
N ILE A 72 -11.05 -16.72 -0.62
CA ILE A 72 -10.77 -16.76 -2.06
C ILE A 72 -9.42 -17.42 -2.34
N SER A 73 -8.40 -17.12 -1.53
CA SER A 73 -7.08 -17.74 -1.68
C SER A 73 -7.11 -19.25 -1.44
N MET A 74 -7.83 -19.70 -0.41
CA MET A 74 -8.04 -21.12 -0.12
C MET A 74 -8.82 -21.81 -1.24
N LYS A 75 -9.84 -21.14 -1.81
CA LYS A 75 -10.57 -21.64 -2.99
C LYS A 75 -9.61 -21.87 -4.15
N LEU A 76 -8.78 -20.88 -4.47
CA LEU A 76 -7.79 -20.96 -5.55
C LEU A 76 -6.70 -22.01 -5.26
N ALA A 77 -6.36 -22.26 -4.00
CA ALA A 77 -5.37 -23.26 -3.61
C ALA A 77 -5.80 -24.72 -3.87
N GLN A 78 -7.11 -24.98 -3.99
CA GLN A 78 -7.62 -26.35 -4.16
C GLN A 78 -7.04 -27.04 -5.41
N PRO A 79 -6.77 -28.37 -5.36
CA PRO A 79 -6.16 -29.11 -6.46
C PRO A 79 -6.87 -28.95 -7.81
N VAL A 80 -8.18 -28.79 -7.80
CA VAL A 80 -8.99 -28.64 -9.01
C VAL A 80 -8.65 -27.37 -9.81
N TRP A 81 -8.17 -26.31 -9.16
CA TRP A 81 -7.77 -25.07 -9.82
C TRP A 81 -6.31 -25.07 -10.27
N GLN A 82 -5.47 -25.92 -9.68
CA GLN A 82 -4.03 -25.91 -9.90
C GLN A 82 -3.64 -26.01 -11.38
N PRO A 83 -4.23 -26.85 -12.24
CA PRO A 83 -3.85 -26.90 -13.66
C PRO A 83 -4.09 -25.58 -14.42
N ILE A 84 -5.06 -24.77 -13.96
CA ILE A 84 -5.40 -23.47 -14.56
C ILE A 84 -4.52 -22.37 -13.97
N ILE A 85 -4.15 -22.52 -12.69
CA ILE A 85 -3.45 -21.48 -11.93
C ILE A 85 -2.01 -21.87 -11.56
N GLU A 86 -1.41 -22.86 -12.19
CA GLU A 86 -0.21 -23.57 -11.72
C GLU A 86 0.96 -22.62 -11.39
N ASN A 87 1.09 -21.52 -12.15
CA ASN A 87 2.10 -20.48 -11.95
C ASN A 87 1.74 -19.39 -10.93
N HIS A 88 0.60 -19.51 -10.24
CA HIS A 88 0.03 -18.47 -9.38
C HIS A 88 0.13 -18.78 -7.90
N LYS A 89 0.51 -20.00 -7.47
CA LYS A 89 0.66 -20.32 -6.04
C LYS A 89 1.58 -19.32 -5.32
N ALA A 90 2.74 -19.04 -5.89
CA ALA A 90 3.66 -18.03 -5.37
C ALA A 90 3.03 -16.61 -5.34
N LYS A 91 2.24 -16.26 -6.36
CA LYS A 91 1.50 -14.98 -6.41
C LYS A 91 0.43 -14.88 -5.33
N LEU A 92 -0.33 -15.94 -5.07
CA LEU A 92 -1.34 -16.00 -3.99
C LEU A 92 -0.68 -15.76 -2.63
N ILE A 93 0.42 -16.45 -2.35
CA ILE A 93 1.15 -16.30 -1.09
C ILE A 93 1.77 -14.90 -0.96
N SER A 94 2.37 -14.36 -2.03
CA SER A 94 2.89 -12.99 -2.05
C SER A 94 1.78 -11.96 -1.76
N ASN A 95 0.61 -12.15 -2.36
CA ASN A 95 -0.58 -11.33 -2.13
C ASN A 95 -1.08 -11.41 -0.67
N MET A 96 -1.07 -12.60 -0.05
CA MET A 96 -1.37 -12.73 1.38
C MET A 96 -0.33 -12.00 2.25
N GLY A 97 0.94 -11.99 1.84
CA GLY A 97 1.98 -11.18 2.49
C GLY A 97 1.65 -9.67 2.47
N VAL A 98 1.01 -9.16 1.41
CA VAL A 98 0.57 -7.76 1.32
C VAL A 98 -0.52 -7.47 2.35
N LEU A 99 -1.52 -8.34 2.43
CA LEU A 99 -2.61 -8.23 3.40
C LEU A 99 -2.09 -8.25 4.84
N MET A 100 -1.19 -9.19 5.16
CA MET A 100 -0.55 -9.27 6.48
C MET A 100 0.24 -7.99 6.81
N ARG A 101 0.99 -7.43 5.84
CA ARG A 101 1.74 -6.18 6.01
C ARG A 101 0.82 -5.00 6.32
N ILE A 102 -0.29 -4.85 5.60
CA ILE A 102 -1.25 -3.73 5.79
C ILE A 102 -1.88 -3.77 7.19
N ASN A 103 -2.09 -4.98 7.73
CA ASN A 103 -2.64 -5.18 9.08
C ASN A 103 -1.57 -5.28 10.18
N GLY A 104 -0.31 -4.96 9.88
CA GLY A 104 0.77 -4.92 10.88
C GLY A 104 1.34 -6.28 11.30
N HIS A 105 0.90 -7.39 10.68
CA HIS A 105 1.44 -8.73 10.90
C HIS A 105 2.77 -8.92 10.15
N TYR A 106 3.79 -8.14 10.52
CA TYR A 106 5.05 -8.06 9.76
C TYR A 106 5.84 -9.38 9.72
N LYS A 107 5.83 -10.15 10.81
CA LYS A 107 6.51 -11.46 10.86
C LYS A 107 5.92 -12.43 9.84
N ASP A 108 4.60 -12.48 9.75
CA ASP A 108 3.89 -13.38 8.84
C ASP A 108 4.00 -12.91 7.40
N ALA A 109 3.97 -11.59 7.17
CA ALA A 109 4.25 -11.01 5.86
C ALA A 109 5.65 -11.41 5.35
N ILE A 110 6.68 -11.35 6.20
CA ILE A 110 8.04 -11.78 5.84
C ILE A 110 8.04 -13.27 5.47
N ALA A 111 7.42 -14.13 6.28
CA ALA A 111 7.33 -15.57 6.01
C ALA A 111 6.63 -15.85 4.67
N ALA A 112 5.52 -15.15 4.39
CA ALA A 112 4.80 -15.26 3.13
C ALA A 112 5.66 -14.87 1.93
N TYR A 113 6.30 -13.69 1.94
CA TYR A 113 7.14 -13.26 0.82
C TYR A 113 8.35 -14.18 0.60
N GLN A 114 8.99 -14.64 1.66
CA GLN A 114 10.11 -15.59 1.55
C GLN A 114 9.67 -16.93 0.97
N CYS A 115 8.53 -17.46 1.41
CA CYS A 115 7.95 -18.66 0.83
C CYS A 115 7.62 -18.47 -0.65
N ALA A 116 6.99 -17.35 -1.00
CA ALA A 116 6.65 -17.01 -2.37
C ALA A 116 7.89 -16.95 -3.28
N LEU A 117 8.98 -16.31 -2.82
CA LEU A 117 10.26 -16.26 -3.54
C LEU A 117 10.92 -17.64 -3.70
N LYS A 118 10.75 -18.55 -2.73
CA LYS A 118 11.23 -19.94 -2.83
C LYS A 118 10.42 -20.75 -3.84
N LEU A 119 9.11 -20.54 -3.88
CA LEU A 119 8.19 -21.25 -4.79
C LEU A 119 8.34 -20.81 -6.24
N ASN A 120 8.75 -19.56 -6.50
CA ASN A 120 9.00 -19.07 -7.85
C ASN A 120 10.34 -18.33 -7.95
N GLN A 121 11.39 -19.09 -8.26
CA GLN A 121 12.75 -18.60 -8.40
C GLN A 121 13.11 -18.20 -9.83
N LYS A 122 12.34 -18.64 -10.83
CA LYS A 122 12.71 -18.52 -12.24
C LYS A 122 12.11 -17.32 -12.96
N ASP A 123 11.10 -16.66 -12.38
CA ASP A 123 10.44 -15.49 -12.95
C ASP A 123 11.04 -14.20 -12.34
N PRO A 124 11.91 -13.47 -13.07
CA PRO A 124 12.56 -12.26 -12.57
C PRO A 124 11.56 -11.16 -12.24
N HIS A 125 10.49 -11.03 -13.03
CA HIS A 125 9.46 -10.01 -12.86
C HIS A 125 8.65 -10.26 -11.58
N PHE A 126 8.27 -11.52 -11.32
CA PHE A 126 7.62 -11.88 -10.05
C PHE A 126 8.53 -11.65 -8.84
N ARG A 127 9.80 -12.06 -8.95
CA ARG A 127 10.79 -11.86 -7.89
C ARG A 127 10.98 -10.38 -7.58
N PHE A 128 11.14 -9.55 -8.61
CA PHE A 128 11.26 -8.10 -8.49
C PHE A 128 10.14 -7.50 -7.61
N HIS A 129 8.88 -7.75 -7.95
CA HIS A 129 7.75 -7.21 -7.20
C HIS A 129 7.66 -7.75 -5.77
N THR A 130 7.95 -9.04 -5.57
CA THR A 130 7.92 -9.66 -4.24
C THR A 130 9.05 -9.15 -3.34
N LEU A 131 10.23 -8.90 -3.90
CA LEU A 131 11.36 -8.28 -3.20
C LEU A 131 11.01 -6.85 -2.75
N LEU A 132 10.41 -6.02 -3.60
CA LEU A 132 9.99 -4.68 -3.18
C LEU A 132 8.95 -4.70 -2.05
N ASN A 133 8.02 -5.66 -2.07
CA ASN A 133 7.06 -5.84 -0.98
C ASN A 133 7.75 -6.27 0.33
N LEU A 134 8.73 -7.19 0.25
CA LEU A 134 9.54 -7.61 1.39
C LEU A 134 10.39 -6.46 1.95
N GLN A 135 10.99 -5.66 1.07
CA GLN A 135 11.76 -4.47 1.41
C GLN A 135 10.94 -3.48 2.23
N SER A 136 9.69 -3.23 1.83
CA SER A 136 8.78 -2.35 2.56
C SER A 136 8.57 -2.84 4.01
N VAL A 137 8.48 -4.15 4.25
CA VAL A 137 8.40 -4.70 5.62
C VAL A 137 9.72 -4.51 6.38
N MET A 138 10.87 -4.69 5.72
CA MET A 138 12.17 -4.47 6.36
C MET A 138 12.32 -3.02 6.84
N VAL A 139 11.88 -2.05 6.04
CA VAL A 139 11.85 -0.63 6.45
C VAL A 139 10.94 -0.40 7.65
N ARG A 140 9.70 -0.91 7.62
CA ARG A 140 8.73 -0.76 8.73
C ARG A 140 9.22 -1.40 10.03
N THR A 141 10.04 -2.44 9.93
CA THR A 141 10.65 -3.12 11.08
C THR A 141 12.05 -2.61 11.43
N LYS A 142 12.46 -1.46 10.87
CA LYS A 142 13.76 -0.80 11.09
C LYS A 142 14.99 -1.66 10.74
N GLN A 143 14.81 -2.65 9.86
CA GLN A 143 15.88 -3.53 9.35
C GLN A 143 16.53 -2.91 8.10
N HIS A 144 17.09 -1.70 8.25
CA HIS A 144 17.54 -0.85 7.15
C HIS A 144 18.63 -1.49 6.28
N SER A 145 19.58 -2.23 6.87
CA SER A 145 20.63 -2.95 6.12
C SER A 145 20.04 -4.02 5.20
N LYS A 146 19.07 -4.81 5.69
CA LYS A 146 18.39 -5.82 4.87
C LYS A 146 17.53 -5.18 3.78
N ALA A 147 16.86 -4.07 4.10
CA ALA A 147 16.09 -3.32 3.10
C ALA A 147 16.99 -2.85 1.94
N GLN A 148 18.19 -2.36 2.23
CA GLN A 148 19.16 -1.97 1.19
C GLN A 148 19.60 -3.16 0.34
N GLN A 149 19.95 -4.29 0.97
CA GLN A 149 20.34 -5.50 0.23
C GLN A 149 19.25 -5.95 -0.74
N ILE A 150 17.99 -5.93 -0.31
CA ILE A 150 16.85 -6.29 -1.16
C ILE A 150 16.67 -5.28 -2.31
N LEU A 151 16.90 -3.99 -2.09
CA LEU A 151 16.84 -2.99 -3.17
C LEU A 151 17.92 -3.21 -4.22
N GLU A 152 19.15 -3.56 -3.81
CA GLU A 152 20.21 -3.89 -4.76
C GLU A 152 19.86 -5.15 -5.57
N GLU A 153 19.29 -6.18 -4.93
CA GLU A 153 18.80 -7.36 -5.65
C GLU A 153 17.69 -6.99 -6.64
N ALA A 154 16.68 -6.23 -6.21
CA ALA A 154 15.59 -5.79 -7.08
C ALA A 154 16.09 -4.90 -8.24
N LYS A 155 17.12 -4.08 -8.01
CA LYS A 155 17.74 -3.25 -9.05
C LYS A 155 18.36 -4.10 -10.16
N LEU A 156 19.00 -5.21 -9.81
CA LEU A 156 19.59 -6.14 -10.79
C LEU A 156 18.54 -6.89 -11.60
N LEU A 157 17.33 -7.06 -11.05
CA LEU A 157 16.21 -7.72 -11.73
C LEU A 157 15.35 -6.76 -12.56
N ALA A 158 15.52 -5.44 -12.40
CA ALA A 158 14.73 -4.46 -13.13
C ALA A 158 15.06 -4.50 -14.63
N THR A 159 14.05 -4.73 -15.47
CA THR A 159 14.23 -4.90 -16.92
C THR A 159 13.68 -3.75 -17.77
N ASP A 160 12.87 -2.88 -17.18
CA ASP A 160 12.18 -1.79 -17.88
C ASP A 160 12.24 -0.48 -17.08
N GLU A 161 11.95 0.64 -17.75
CA GLU A 161 12.01 1.98 -17.16
C GLU A 161 11.10 2.14 -15.94
N GLN A 162 9.92 1.51 -15.95
CA GLN A 162 8.96 1.58 -14.84
C GLN A 162 9.48 0.82 -13.62
N GLN A 163 10.13 -0.33 -13.81
CA GLN A 163 10.79 -1.07 -12.73
C GLN A 163 11.99 -0.30 -12.19
N HIS A 164 12.83 0.29 -13.05
CA HIS A 164 13.94 1.14 -12.62
C HIS A 164 13.45 2.36 -11.81
N LEU A 165 12.39 3.02 -12.29
CA LEU A 165 11.75 4.13 -11.57
C LEU A 165 11.22 3.69 -10.20
N ARG A 166 10.54 2.53 -10.12
CA ARG A 166 10.06 1.97 -8.86
C ARG A 166 11.20 1.71 -7.88
N VAL A 167 12.32 1.17 -8.32
CA VAL A 167 13.51 0.99 -7.48
C VAL A 167 14.02 2.34 -6.99
N LYS A 168 14.18 3.32 -7.89
CA LYS A 168 14.65 4.67 -7.57
C LYS A 168 13.77 5.36 -6.51
N ILE A 169 12.45 5.23 -6.62
CA ILE A 169 11.49 5.73 -5.62
C ILE A 169 11.67 5.04 -4.27
N ASN A 170 11.80 3.71 -4.24
CA ASN A 170 11.98 2.98 -2.99
C ASN A 170 13.33 3.29 -2.33
N VAL A 171 14.40 3.52 -3.12
CA VAL A 171 15.68 4.03 -2.61
C VAL A 171 15.49 5.40 -1.95
N ALA A 172 14.80 6.34 -2.60
CA ALA A 172 14.56 7.68 -2.05
C ALA A 172 13.79 7.63 -0.72
N ASN A 173 12.74 6.82 -0.65
CA ASN A 173 11.97 6.60 0.58
C ASN A 173 12.81 5.94 1.66
N SER A 174 13.61 4.93 1.32
CA SER A 174 14.51 4.28 2.29
C SER A 174 15.54 5.25 2.86
N LEU A 175 16.10 6.15 2.03
CA LEU A 175 17.01 7.21 2.50
C LEU A 175 16.32 8.15 3.48
N LEU A 176 15.08 8.55 3.19
CA LEU A 176 14.27 9.40 4.08
C LEU A 176 13.99 8.70 5.42
N ASP A 177 13.58 7.44 5.39
CA ASP A 177 13.27 6.65 6.58
C ASP A 177 14.52 6.39 7.44
N ASN A 178 15.69 6.30 6.81
CA ASN A 178 17.00 6.15 7.45
C ASN A 178 17.62 7.48 7.90
N ASN A 179 16.88 8.59 7.83
CA ASN A 179 17.36 9.94 8.16
C ASN A 179 18.56 10.42 7.31
N GLN A 180 18.77 9.86 6.12
CA GLN A 180 19.78 10.27 5.15
C GLN A 180 19.26 11.43 4.29
N LEU A 181 18.87 12.53 4.95
CA LEU A 181 18.01 13.57 4.39
C LEU A 181 18.60 14.28 3.16
N TYR A 182 19.90 14.56 3.14
CA TYR A 182 20.55 15.19 1.99
C TYR A 182 20.52 14.33 0.72
N GLN A 183 20.71 13.02 0.88
CA GLN A 183 20.67 12.06 -0.23
C GLN A 183 19.23 11.87 -0.70
N ALA A 184 18.28 11.75 0.24
CA ALA A 184 16.85 11.70 -0.04
C ALA A 184 16.39 12.93 -0.83
N ARG A 185 16.77 14.14 -0.39
CA ARG A 185 16.45 15.41 -1.06
C ARG A 185 16.91 15.43 -2.51
N ASN A 186 18.17 15.08 -2.75
CA ASN A 186 18.73 15.09 -4.11
C ASN A 186 17.95 14.15 -5.03
N LEU A 187 17.63 12.96 -4.54
CA LEU A 187 16.90 11.96 -5.32
C LEU A 187 15.43 12.32 -5.53
N PHE A 188 14.74 12.85 -4.51
CA PHE A 188 13.36 13.33 -4.66
C PHE A 188 13.26 14.53 -5.59
N LYS A 189 14.23 15.45 -5.57
CA LYS A 189 14.29 16.58 -6.50
C LYS A 189 14.43 16.10 -7.94
N GLU A 190 15.31 15.13 -8.18
CA GLU A 190 15.50 14.52 -9.50
C GLU A 190 14.23 13.80 -9.96
N LEU A 191 13.68 12.91 -9.13
CA LEU A 191 12.44 12.18 -9.40
C LEU A 191 11.26 13.13 -9.67
N TYR A 192 11.09 14.16 -8.85
CA TYR A 192 9.99 15.12 -9.00
C TYR A 192 10.06 15.85 -10.35
N ARG A 193 11.26 16.29 -10.74
CA ARG A 193 11.50 16.93 -12.04
C ARG A 193 11.15 15.97 -13.18
N ASP A 194 11.71 14.78 -13.17
CA ASP A 194 11.58 13.83 -14.27
C ASP A 194 10.11 13.36 -14.43
N LEU A 195 9.42 13.08 -13.32
CA LEU A 195 8.00 12.70 -13.32
C LEU A 195 7.08 13.85 -13.76
N SER A 196 7.41 15.09 -13.38
CA SER A 196 6.63 16.26 -13.80
C SER A 196 6.76 16.48 -15.32
N LEU A 197 7.95 16.25 -15.89
CA LEU A 197 8.16 16.33 -17.34
C LEU A 197 7.48 15.18 -18.10
N ALA A 198 7.35 14.01 -17.47
CA ALA A 198 6.65 12.85 -18.04
C ALA A 198 5.13 12.90 -17.89
N ASN A 199 4.55 13.96 -17.31
CA ASN A 199 3.12 14.07 -16.97
C ASN A 199 2.59 12.94 -16.07
N GLU A 200 3.45 12.33 -15.24
CA GLU A 200 3.10 11.29 -14.26
C GLU A 200 2.54 11.92 -12.98
N THR A 201 1.37 12.57 -13.08
CA THR A 201 0.89 13.56 -12.11
C THR A 201 0.74 13.04 -10.68
N GLU A 202 0.14 11.86 -10.50
CA GLU A 202 -0.07 11.30 -9.15
C GLU A 202 1.25 10.91 -8.48
N THR A 203 2.13 10.23 -9.22
CA THR A 203 3.45 9.86 -8.70
C THR A 203 4.28 11.11 -8.41
N ALA A 204 4.23 12.12 -9.29
CA ALA A 204 4.89 13.41 -9.08
C ALA A 204 4.37 14.12 -7.83
N ALA A 205 3.06 14.12 -7.57
CA ALA A 205 2.48 14.71 -6.35
C ALA A 205 3.02 14.06 -5.08
N ARG A 206 3.03 12.72 -5.02
CA ARG A 206 3.59 11.96 -3.89
C ARG A 206 5.07 12.25 -3.68
N ILE A 207 5.85 12.28 -4.75
CA ILE A 207 7.28 12.59 -4.67
C ILE A 207 7.53 14.03 -4.26
N GLY A 208 6.73 14.98 -4.76
CA GLY A 208 6.79 16.38 -4.36
C GLY A 208 6.50 16.58 -2.87
N LEU A 209 5.51 15.87 -2.32
CA LEU A 209 5.24 15.87 -0.88
C LEU A 209 6.42 15.31 -0.08
N ASN A 210 7.06 14.23 -0.53
CA ASN A 210 8.25 13.69 0.11
C ASN A 210 9.45 14.66 0.03
N LEU A 211 9.60 15.38 -1.08
CA LEU A 211 10.59 16.45 -1.20
C LEU A 211 10.33 17.55 -0.16
N LEU A 212 9.11 18.07 -0.07
CA LEU A 212 8.74 19.08 0.94
C LEU A 212 8.97 18.59 2.36
N ASN A 213 8.54 17.36 2.66
CA ASN A 213 8.78 16.73 3.95
C ASN A 213 10.28 16.66 4.26
N THR A 214 11.10 16.32 3.28
CA THR A 214 12.56 16.28 3.45
C THR A 214 13.13 17.66 3.77
N GLU A 215 12.67 18.73 3.10
CA GLU A 215 13.10 20.10 3.42
C GLU A 215 12.66 20.53 4.83
N VAL A 216 11.45 20.14 5.27
CA VAL A 216 10.99 20.34 6.65
C VAL A 216 11.92 19.65 7.64
N LEU A 217 12.25 18.37 7.42
CA LEU A 217 13.15 17.60 8.30
C LEU A 217 14.59 18.14 8.31
N LEU A 218 15.04 18.76 7.22
CA LEU A 218 16.34 19.44 7.15
C LEU A 218 16.34 20.81 7.83
N GLY A 219 15.17 21.39 8.12
CA GLY A 219 15.04 22.79 8.52
C GLY A 219 15.34 23.79 7.38
N ASP A 220 15.40 23.34 6.12
CA ASP A 220 15.68 24.18 4.96
C ASP A 220 14.40 24.82 4.42
N PHE A 221 13.85 25.75 5.21
CA PHE A 221 12.56 26.38 4.89
C PHE A 221 12.63 27.27 3.63
N THR A 222 13.82 27.76 3.27
CA THR A 222 14.03 28.47 2.00
C THR A 222 13.72 27.56 0.81
N GLN A 223 14.25 26.33 0.83
CA GLN A 223 13.97 25.35 -0.22
C GLN A 223 12.54 24.81 -0.17
N PHE A 224 11.96 24.65 1.03
CA PHE A 224 10.52 24.37 1.16
C PHE A 224 9.67 25.41 0.43
N TRP A 225 9.92 26.70 0.70
CA TRP A 225 9.18 27.81 0.08
C TRP A 225 9.37 27.89 -1.44
N ARG A 226 10.56 27.53 -1.92
CA ARG A 226 10.87 27.43 -3.34
C ARG A 226 10.06 26.35 -4.06
N TYR A 227 9.89 25.17 -3.45
CA TYR A 227 9.23 24.03 -4.11
C TYR A 227 7.71 23.99 -3.90
N GLN A 228 7.18 24.53 -2.80
CA GLN A 228 5.78 24.32 -2.42
C GLN A 228 4.75 24.72 -3.48
N ASN A 229 4.98 25.78 -4.25
CA ASN A 229 4.03 26.21 -5.29
C ASN A 229 3.94 25.19 -6.43
N SER A 230 5.07 24.66 -6.89
CA SER A 230 5.09 23.62 -7.91
C SER A 230 4.43 22.34 -7.40
N VAL A 231 4.79 21.89 -6.20
CA VAL A 231 4.18 20.69 -5.60
C VAL A 231 2.67 20.84 -5.44
N ARG A 232 2.22 22.01 -4.98
CA ARG A 232 0.79 22.32 -4.86
C ARG A 232 0.07 22.26 -6.21
N GLN A 233 0.66 22.80 -7.27
CA GLN A 233 0.09 22.71 -8.62
C GLN A 233 -0.01 21.26 -9.08
N THR A 234 1.03 20.45 -8.85
CA THR A 234 1.00 19.01 -9.17
C THR A 234 -0.12 18.29 -8.42
N ILE A 235 -0.33 18.58 -7.13
CA ILE A 235 -1.43 18.01 -6.34
C ILE A 235 -2.79 18.37 -6.95
N PHE A 236 -3.00 19.63 -7.36
CA PHE A 236 -4.26 20.06 -7.97
C PHE A 236 -4.49 19.46 -9.37
N ALA A 237 -3.44 19.01 -10.04
CA ALA A 237 -3.55 18.33 -11.32
C ALA A 237 -3.91 16.83 -11.17
N VAL A 238 -3.85 16.24 -9.97
CA VAL A 238 -4.25 14.85 -9.73
C VAL A 238 -5.77 14.71 -9.90
N PRO A 239 -6.26 13.88 -10.84
CA PRO A 239 -7.69 13.71 -11.07
C PRO A 239 -8.32 12.84 -9.98
N ASN A 240 -9.42 13.33 -9.39
CA ASN A 240 -10.19 12.67 -8.33
C ASN A 240 -9.39 12.39 -7.04
N ASN A 241 -10.07 12.47 -5.88
CA ASN A 241 -9.54 11.99 -4.60
C ASN A 241 -8.12 12.46 -4.21
N ASN A 242 -7.78 13.74 -4.41
CA ASN A 242 -6.48 14.31 -4.05
C ASN A 242 -6.45 15.00 -2.67
N HIS A 243 -7.55 14.90 -1.92
CA HIS A 243 -7.74 15.60 -0.64
C HIS A 243 -6.67 15.25 0.38
N HIS A 244 -6.26 13.97 0.50
CA HIS A 244 -5.20 13.55 1.43
C HIS A 244 -3.84 14.17 1.08
N TYR A 245 -3.50 14.26 -0.22
CA TYR A 245 -2.28 14.93 -0.67
C TYR A 245 -2.29 16.43 -0.31
N TYR A 246 -3.41 17.10 -0.59
CA TYR A 246 -3.57 18.52 -0.29
C TYR A 246 -3.54 18.81 1.21
N TYR A 247 -4.19 17.97 2.01
CA TYR A 247 -4.23 18.16 3.46
C TYR A 247 -2.85 17.96 4.09
N HIS A 248 -2.10 16.93 3.65
CA HIS A 248 -0.72 16.73 4.10
C HIS A 248 0.17 17.94 3.75
N PHE A 249 0.00 18.51 2.56
CA PHE A 249 0.64 19.77 2.17
C PHE A 249 0.29 20.94 3.11
N VAL A 250 -1.00 21.10 3.46
CA VAL A 250 -1.47 22.16 4.36
C VAL A 250 -0.85 22.04 5.74
N ILE A 251 -0.78 20.83 6.30
CA ILE A 251 -0.13 20.57 7.60
C ILE A 251 1.35 20.99 7.54
N MET A 252 2.10 20.56 6.53
CA MET A 252 3.51 20.93 6.39
C MET A 252 3.69 22.45 6.28
N ARG A 253 2.83 23.13 5.52
CA ARG A 253 2.89 24.60 5.39
C ARG A 253 2.55 25.30 6.71
N ALA A 254 1.56 24.81 7.45
CA ALA A 254 1.21 25.36 8.77
C ALA A 254 2.36 25.18 9.77
N LEU A 255 2.98 24.00 9.78
CA LEU A 255 4.19 23.71 10.56
C LEU A 255 5.32 24.69 10.24
N VAL A 256 5.68 24.84 8.96
CA VAL A 256 6.78 25.73 8.56
C VAL A 256 6.52 27.18 8.97
N ASN A 257 5.28 27.67 8.84
CA ASN A 257 4.93 29.00 9.35
C ASN A 257 5.15 29.11 10.86
N ALA A 258 4.72 28.11 11.63
CA ALA A 258 4.89 28.08 13.08
C ALA A 258 6.36 27.99 13.52
N LEU A 259 7.21 27.31 12.75
CA LEU A 259 8.65 27.20 13.01
C LEU A 259 9.43 28.47 12.61
N VAL A 260 9.09 29.11 11.47
CA VAL A 260 9.82 30.28 10.94
C VAL A 260 9.44 31.57 11.65
N ALA A 261 8.16 31.76 11.98
CA ALA A 261 7.65 32.96 12.64
C ALA A 261 6.78 32.58 13.85
N PRO A 262 7.37 32.04 14.93
CA PRO A 262 6.60 31.52 16.06
C PRO A 262 5.72 32.60 16.68
N ASN A 263 4.41 32.41 16.58
CA ASN A 263 3.42 33.25 17.22
C ASN A 263 2.14 32.43 17.48
N GLU A 264 1.29 32.94 18.37
CA GLU A 264 0.07 32.25 18.78
C GLU A 264 -0.85 31.92 17.60
N VAL A 265 -0.95 32.79 16.60
CA VAL A 265 -1.78 32.57 15.41
C VAL A 265 -1.25 31.40 14.57
N HIS A 266 0.06 31.32 14.35
CA HIS A 266 0.66 30.23 13.58
C HIS A 266 0.60 28.91 14.32
N LEU A 267 0.82 28.90 15.64
CA LEU A 267 0.67 27.71 16.47
C LEU A 267 -0.77 27.20 16.45
N LYS A 268 -1.77 28.08 16.63
CA LYS A 268 -3.19 27.71 16.55
C LYS A 268 -3.57 27.15 15.18
N ARG A 269 -3.04 27.70 14.09
CA ARG A 269 -3.26 27.19 12.73
C ARG A 269 -2.68 25.79 12.53
N PHE A 270 -1.49 25.53 13.05
CA PHE A 270 -0.89 24.21 12.99
C PHE A 270 -1.67 23.20 13.86
N ALA A 271 -2.01 23.57 15.09
CA ALA A 271 -2.83 22.74 15.98
C ALA A 271 -4.17 22.37 15.34
N TYR A 272 -4.87 23.35 14.75
CA TYR A 272 -6.13 23.11 14.03
C TYR A 272 -5.96 22.13 12.86
N ALA A 273 -4.86 22.24 12.10
CA ALA A 273 -4.57 21.33 10.98
C ALA A 273 -4.22 19.92 11.46
N ILE A 274 -3.54 19.77 12.59
CA ILE A 274 -3.31 18.46 13.20
C ILE A 274 -4.63 17.86 13.69
N GLU A 275 -5.45 18.66 14.38
CA GLU A 275 -6.71 18.22 14.97
C GLU A 275 -7.66 17.61 13.93
N HIS A 276 -7.73 18.20 12.74
CA HIS A 276 -8.64 17.79 11.66
C HIS A 276 -7.96 16.90 10.60
N GLY A 277 -6.74 16.43 10.87
CA GLY A 277 -5.93 15.63 9.95
C GLY A 277 -5.88 14.13 10.26
N ASP A 278 -6.66 13.65 11.23
CA ASP A 278 -6.65 12.25 11.69
C ASP A 278 -7.00 11.23 10.58
N PHE A 279 -7.83 11.60 9.60
CA PHE A 279 -8.09 10.76 8.43
C PHE A 279 -6.82 10.39 7.65
N LEU A 280 -5.75 11.19 7.74
CA LEU A 280 -4.46 10.88 7.10
C LEU A 280 -3.78 9.64 7.72
N PHE A 281 -4.22 9.18 8.89
CA PHE A 281 -3.76 7.93 9.48
C PHE A 281 -4.12 6.73 8.60
N GLU A 282 -5.28 6.76 7.94
CA GLU A 282 -5.69 5.74 6.95
C GLU A 282 -4.77 5.72 5.72
N HIS A 283 -4.14 6.86 5.42
CA HIS A 283 -3.14 7.02 4.37
C HIS A 283 -1.69 6.82 4.86
N GLY A 284 -1.52 6.32 6.10
CA GLY A 284 -0.22 5.97 6.67
C GLY A 284 0.66 7.17 7.05
N GLN A 285 0.09 8.37 7.22
CA GLN A 285 0.83 9.59 7.56
C GLN A 285 0.99 9.84 9.07
N GLN A 286 0.47 8.96 9.93
CA GLN A 286 0.55 9.08 11.38
C GLN A 286 1.97 9.40 11.88
N HIS A 287 2.99 8.67 11.37
CA HIS A 287 4.38 8.88 11.77
C HIS A 287 4.95 10.23 11.33
N SER A 288 4.59 10.70 10.13
CA SER A 288 4.97 12.03 9.65
C SER A 288 4.35 13.11 10.53
N MET A 289 3.06 12.97 10.86
CA MET A 289 2.34 13.91 11.74
C MET A 289 2.92 13.94 13.15
N GLN A 290 3.28 12.78 13.72
CA GLN A 290 3.97 12.72 15.02
C GLN A 290 5.26 13.55 14.99
N ARG A 291 6.10 13.37 13.95
CA ARG A 291 7.34 14.16 13.82
C ARG A 291 7.07 15.66 13.75
N TYR A 292 6.00 16.09 13.08
CA TYR A 292 5.63 17.50 13.00
C TYR A 292 5.21 18.06 14.36
N VAL A 293 4.43 17.30 15.13
CA VAL A 293 4.04 17.67 16.49
C VAL A 293 5.28 17.75 17.41
N ASP A 294 6.18 16.77 17.31
CA ASP A 294 7.43 16.74 18.09
C ASP A 294 8.33 17.96 17.81
N MET A 295 8.36 18.45 16.56
CA MET A 295 9.15 19.64 16.17
C MET A 295 8.67 20.93 16.82
N ILE A 296 7.36 21.06 17.09
CA ILE A 296 6.80 22.22 17.79
C ILE A 296 7.12 22.18 19.28
N ASN A 297 7.30 20.97 19.84
CA ASN A 297 7.61 20.77 21.26
C ASN A 297 6.60 21.45 22.20
N ASP A 298 5.32 21.46 21.81
CA ASP A 298 4.21 21.94 22.64
C ASP A 298 3.54 20.77 23.37
N ARG A 299 3.43 20.88 24.69
CA ARG A 299 2.96 19.78 25.55
C ARG A 299 1.49 19.46 25.33
N GLU A 300 0.65 20.48 25.15
CA GLU A 300 -0.80 20.27 25.01
C GLU A 300 -1.12 19.68 23.65
N LEU A 301 -0.49 20.20 22.59
CA LEU A 301 -0.61 19.64 21.24
C LEU A 301 -0.12 18.19 21.18
N SER A 302 1.01 17.88 21.83
CA SER A 302 1.54 16.50 21.91
C SER A 302 0.56 15.56 22.60
N LYS A 303 -0.09 16.02 23.68
CA LYS A 303 -1.11 15.26 24.39
C LYS A 303 -2.35 15.04 23.52
N GLN A 304 -2.89 16.10 22.91
CA GLN A 304 -4.04 16.02 22.01
C GLN A 304 -3.78 15.05 20.85
N PHE A 305 -2.62 15.16 20.19
CA PHE A 305 -2.27 14.26 19.11
C PHE A 305 -2.16 12.81 19.57
N SER A 306 -1.56 12.56 20.75
CA SER A 306 -1.48 11.21 21.33
C SER A 306 -2.87 10.62 21.62
N GLU A 307 -3.82 11.44 22.07
CA GLU A 307 -5.22 11.04 22.28
C GLU A 307 -5.91 10.69 20.96
N GLN A 308 -5.67 11.45 19.89
CA GLN A 308 -6.18 11.15 18.55
C GLN A 308 -5.61 9.84 18.01
N VAL A 309 -4.31 9.61 18.17
CA VAL A 309 -3.66 8.35 17.80
C VAL A 309 -4.27 7.19 18.58
N ALA A 310 -4.43 7.34 19.90
CA ALA A 310 -5.03 6.30 20.73
C ALA A 310 -6.50 6.03 20.35
N GLN A 311 -7.27 7.07 20.03
CA GLN A 311 -8.63 6.93 19.54
C GLN A 311 -8.65 6.19 18.20
N TYR A 312 -7.82 6.61 17.24
CA TYR A 312 -7.67 5.94 15.96
C TYR A 312 -7.29 4.47 16.13
N GLU A 313 -6.31 4.15 16.97
CA GLU A 313 -5.89 2.76 17.22
C GLU A 313 -6.98 1.91 17.90
N ARG A 314 -7.83 2.52 18.73
CA ARG A 314 -8.99 1.84 19.35
C ARG A 314 -10.12 1.57 18.36
N ILE A 315 -10.43 2.54 17.51
CA ILE A 315 -11.54 2.41 16.55
C ILE A 315 -11.10 1.70 15.27
N ARG A 316 -9.80 1.69 14.96
CA ARG A 316 -9.24 0.96 13.84
C ARG A 316 -9.54 -0.52 14.07
N PRO A 317 -10.34 -1.17 13.22
CA PRO A 317 -10.67 -2.56 13.41
C PRO A 317 -9.39 -3.37 13.39
N GLN A 318 -9.03 -4.03 14.50
CA GLN A 318 -8.01 -5.07 14.49
C GLN A 318 -8.58 -6.25 13.72
N LYS A 319 -8.31 -6.29 12.41
CA LYS A 319 -8.82 -7.35 11.57
C LYS A 319 -8.01 -8.60 11.80
N HIS A 320 -8.68 -9.70 12.09
CA HIS A 320 -8.06 -11.01 12.09
C HIS A 320 -7.60 -11.34 10.67
N VAL A 321 -6.33 -11.73 10.51
CA VAL A 321 -5.78 -12.22 9.23
C VAL A 321 -5.49 -13.71 9.40
N PRO A 322 -6.36 -14.61 8.86
CA PRO A 322 -6.12 -16.04 8.93
C PRO A 322 -4.82 -16.43 8.21
N ARG A 323 -4.21 -17.54 8.64
CA ARG A 323 -2.91 -18.02 8.14
C ARG A 323 -2.98 -19.35 7.40
N ASN A 324 -4.18 -19.87 7.17
CA ASN A 324 -4.43 -21.21 6.63
C ASN A 324 -3.61 -21.49 5.36
N LEU A 325 -3.58 -20.54 4.41
CA LEU A 325 -2.82 -20.69 3.16
C LEU A 325 -1.30 -20.80 3.41
N LEU A 326 -0.78 -20.02 4.36
CA LEU A 326 0.64 -20.05 4.71
C LEU A 326 0.99 -21.37 5.40
N ASP A 327 0.12 -21.83 6.30
CA ASP A 327 0.30 -23.07 7.04
C ASP A 327 0.28 -24.29 6.10
N GLU A 328 -0.61 -24.29 5.10
CA GLU A 328 -0.72 -25.37 4.12
C GLU A 328 0.49 -25.45 3.16
N HIS A 329 1.15 -24.32 2.88
CA HIS A 329 2.06 -24.23 1.73
C HIS A 329 3.48 -23.80 2.05
N CYS A 330 3.73 -23.23 3.23
CA CYS A 330 4.99 -22.59 3.56
C CYS A 330 5.61 -23.11 4.85
N GLN A 331 4.82 -23.71 5.75
CA GLN A 331 5.37 -24.41 6.89
C GLN A 331 5.90 -25.77 6.45
N THR A 332 7.22 -25.95 6.56
CA THR A 332 7.89 -27.24 6.42
C THR A 332 7.38 -28.20 7.49
N LYS A 333 6.98 -29.41 7.09
CA LYS A 333 7.13 -30.59 7.97
C LYS A 333 8.58 -30.79 8.34
#